data_AF-A0A5E4GNG5-F1
#
_entry.id   AF-A0A5E4GNG5-F1
#
_cell.length_a   1.000
_cell.length_b   1.000
_cell.length_c   1.000
_cell.angle_alpha   90.00
_cell.angle_beta   90.00
_cell.angle_gamma   90.00
#
_symmetry.space_group_name_H-M   'P 1'
#
loop_
_entity.id
_entity.type
_entity.pdbx_description
1 polymer ?
#
loop_
_entity_poly.entity_id
_entity_poly.type
_entity_poly.pdbx_seq_one_letter_code
_entity_poly.pdbx_strand_id
1 'polypeptide(L)'
;KNKARLVAKGYAQKPGIDYNETFAPVARLDTIRTIIALAAKNNWKLYQLDVKSAFSNGVLEEEVYIEQPDGFLVKGKEDKVYKLHKALYGL
;
A
#
# COMPACT_ATOMS: atom_id res chain seq x y z
N LYS A 1 7.09 25.78 -0.36
CA LYS A 1 7.73 24.57 0.24
C LYS A 1 7.12 23.35 -0.44
N ASN A 2 7.82 22.76 -1.41
CA ASN A 2 7.20 21.80 -2.35
C ASN A 2 7.14 20.40 -1.71
N LYS A 3 5.94 19.80 -1.67
CA LYS A 3 5.76 18.40 -1.27
C LYS A 3 5.66 17.56 -2.55
N ALA A 4 6.67 16.74 -2.84
CA ALA A 4 6.57 15.70 -3.84
C ALA A 4 6.07 14.41 -3.19
N ARG A 5 5.27 13.63 -3.91
CA ARG A 5 4.77 12.31 -3.47
C ARG A 5 5.03 11.30 -4.58
N LEU A 6 5.55 10.14 -4.19
CA LEU A 6 5.66 8.97 -5.06
C LEU A 6 4.46 8.07 -4.78
N VAL A 7 3.67 7.77 -5.81
CA VAL A 7 2.40 7.03 -5.71
C VAL A 7 2.37 6.00 -6.83
N ALA A 8 1.86 4.81 -6.56
CA ALA A 8 1.66 3.80 -7.60
C ALA A 8 0.57 4.24 -8.59
N LYS A 9 0.79 3.94 -9.88
CA LYS A 9 -0.17 4.23 -10.96
C LYS A 9 -1.16 3.06 -11.06
N GLY A 10 -2.15 2.99 -10.17
CA GLY A 10 -3.12 1.87 -10.17
C GLY A 10 -3.88 1.65 -11.50
N TYR A 11 -4.00 2.68 -12.34
CA TYR A 11 -4.61 2.56 -13.67
C TYR A 11 -3.75 1.78 -14.69
N ALA A 12 -2.48 1.51 -14.39
CA ALA A 12 -1.58 0.76 -15.26
C ALA A 12 -1.72 -0.76 -15.11
N GLN A 13 -2.53 -1.22 -14.13
CA GLN A 13 -2.83 -2.63 -13.93
C GLN A 13 -3.59 -3.20 -15.14
N LYS A 14 -3.23 -4.41 -15.55
CA LYS A 14 -3.77 -5.14 -16.69
C LYS A 14 -4.64 -6.31 -16.23
N PRO A 15 -5.90 -6.40 -16.71
CA PRO A 15 -6.76 -7.55 -16.45
C PRO A 15 -6.07 -8.86 -16.82
N GLY A 16 -6.07 -9.82 -15.88
CA GLY A 16 -5.42 -11.13 -16.05
C GLY A 16 -3.92 -11.18 -15.74
N ILE A 17 -3.31 -10.06 -15.33
CA ILE A 17 -1.92 -10.01 -14.83
C ILE A 17 -1.93 -9.59 -13.35
N ASP A 18 -2.26 -8.34 -13.07
CA ASP A 18 -2.11 -7.70 -11.75
C ASP A 18 -3.38 -6.92 -11.31
N TYR A 19 -4.43 -6.91 -12.14
CA TYR A 19 -5.66 -6.15 -11.88
C TYR A 19 -6.48 -6.63 -10.67
N ASN A 20 -6.37 -7.92 -10.33
CA ASN A 20 -7.02 -8.49 -9.15
C ASN A 20 -6.10 -8.50 -7.93
N GLU A 21 -4.85 -8.06 -8.08
CA GLU A 21 -3.88 -8.02 -6.99
C GLU A 21 -4.06 -6.68 -6.24
N THR A 22 -4.44 -6.78 -4.98
CA THR A 22 -4.57 -5.62 -4.08
C THR A 22 -3.46 -5.71 -3.04
N PHE A 23 -2.48 -4.82 -3.17
CA PHE A 23 -1.27 -4.83 -2.34
C PHE A 23 -1.44 -4.04 -1.04
N ALA A 24 -2.56 -3.32 -0.90
CA ALA A 24 -2.97 -2.65 0.32
C ALA A 24 -3.56 -3.64 1.34
N PRO A 25 -2.99 -3.77 2.55
CA PRO A 25 -3.62 -4.53 3.63
C PRO A 25 -4.80 -3.74 4.21
N VAL A 26 -5.93 -3.71 3.49
CA VAL A 26 -7.18 -3.12 3.99
C VAL A 26 -7.97 -4.21 4.70
N ALA A 27 -8.18 -4.03 6.01
CA ALA A 27 -9.02 -4.94 6.78
C ALA A 27 -10.44 -4.97 6.20
N ARG A 28 -10.97 -6.17 5.94
CA ARG A 28 -12.32 -6.33 5.43
C ARG A 28 -13.36 -5.95 6.49
N LEU A 29 -14.48 -5.35 6.06
CA LEU A 29 -15.54 -4.91 6.95
C LEU A 29 -16.21 -6.05 7.73
N ASP A 30 -16.33 -7.24 7.12
CA ASP A 30 -16.85 -8.45 7.78
C ASP A 30 -15.99 -8.85 8.98
N THR A 31 -14.68 -8.78 8.84
CA THR A 31 -13.68 -9.10 9.86
C THR A 31 -13.75 -8.08 10.99
N ILE A 32 -13.81 -6.78 10.66
CA ILE A 32 -13.96 -5.70 11.64
C ILE A 32 -15.25 -5.89 12.45
N ARG A 33 -16.38 -6.15 11.78
CA ARG A 33 -17.68 -6.40 12.45
C ARG A 33 -17.61 -7.60 13.38
N THR A 34 -16.95 -8.68 12.94
CA THR A 34 -16.77 -9.90 13.74
C THR A 34 -15.96 -9.63 15.01
N ILE A 35 -14.85 -8.88 14.91
CA ILE A 35 -14.03 -8.49 16.06
C ILE A 35 -14.83 -7.63 17.04
N ILE A 36 -15.61 -6.65 16.53
CA ILE A 36 -16.46 -5.80 17.38
C ILE A 36 -17.52 -6.63 18.11
N ALA A 37 -18.19 -7.55 17.41
CA ALA A 37 -19.19 -8.44 18.02
C ALA A 37 -18.57 -9.33 19.11
N LEU A 38 -17.37 -9.85 18.87
CA LEU A 38 -16.64 -10.64 19.86
C LEU A 38 -16.25 -9.80 21.09
N ALA A 39 -15.78 -8.58 20.88
CA ALA A 39 -15.44 -7.66 21.97
C ALA A 39 -16.67 -7.32 22.81
N ALA A 40 -17.82 -7.05 22.17
CA ALA A 40 -19.09 -6.79 22.87
C ALA A 40 -19.54 -8.00 23.70
N LYS A 41 -19.47 -9.22 23.13
CA LYS A 41 -19.82 -10.46 23.83
C LYS A 41 -18.97 -10.70 25.07
N ASN A 42 -17.67 -10.38 25.01
CA ASN A 42 -16.73 -10.62 26.10
C ASN A 42 -16.49 -9.38 26.99
N ASN A 43 -17.24 -8.30 26.78
CA ASN A 43 -17.09 -7.03 27.48
C ASN A 43 -15.65 -6.46 27.41
N TRP A 44 -14.99 -6.61 26.26
CA TRP A 44 -13.64 -6.11 26.03
C TRP A 44 -13.65 -4.61 25.71
N LYS A 45 -12.63 -3.89 26.20
CA LYS A 45 -12.39 -2.51 25.80
C LYS A 45 -11.78 -2.47 24.40
N LEU A 46 -12.38 -1.69 23.51
CA LEU A 46 -11.87 -1.40 22.18
C LEU A 46 -11.20 -0.04 22.15
N TYR A 47 -10.09 0.05 21.44
CA TYR A 47 -9.36 1.30 21.20
C TYR A 47 -9.16 1.47 19.70
N GLN A 48 -9.41 2.68 19.21
CA GLN A 48 -9.13 3.04 17.81
C GLN A 48 -7.82 3.82 17.77
N LEU A 49 -6.93 3.43 16.87
CA LEU A 49 -5.66 4.12 16.63
C LEU A 49 -5.54 4.44 15.14
N ASP A 50 -5.34 5.72 14.81
CA ASP A 50 -4.99 6.14 13.45
C ASP A 50 -3.48 6.38 13.37
N VAL A 51 -2.77 5.42 12.77
CA VAL A 51 -1.32 5.47 12.66
C VAL A 51 -0.93 6.18 11.39
N LYS A 52 -0.39 7.40 11.53
CA LYS A 52 0.24 8.12 10.42
C LYS A 52 1.34 7.23 9.83
N SER A 53 1.33 7.04 8.51
CA SER A 53 2.31 6.23 7.77
C SER A 53 2.29 4.71 8.02
N ALA A 54 1.17 4.15 8.52
CA ALA A 54 1.01 2.69 8.64
C ALA A 54 1.37 1.95 7.34
N PHE A 55 0.98 2.54 6.20
CA PHE A 55 1.26 2.01 4.87
C PHE A 55 2.77 1.94 4.57
N SER A 56 3.52 2.97 4.90
CA SER A 56 4.96 3.06 4.58
C SER A 56 5.85 2.17 5.44
N ASN A 57 5.29 1.48 6.43
CA ASN A 57 6.00 0.51 7.26
C ASN A 57 5.56 -0.94 7.01
N GLY A 58 4.58 -1.15 6.11
CA GLY A 58 4.23 -2.49 5.65
C GLY A 58 5.40 -3.12 4.91
N VAL A 59 5.79 -4.32 5.33
CA VAL A 59 6.70 -5.17 4.55
C VAL A 59 5.95 -5.60 3.29
N LEU A 60 6.55 -5.38 2.14
CA LEU A 60 6.06 -5.94 0.88
C LEU A 60 6.51 -7.40 0.83
N GLU A 61 5.55 -8.33 0.88
CA GLU A 61 5.83 -9.75 0.64
C GLU A 61 6.14 -10.02 -0.84
N GLU A 62 5.63 -9.16 -1.73
CA GLU A 62 5.72 -9.31 -3.18
C GLU A 62 6.77 -8.35 -3.79
N GLU A 63 7.35 -8.75 -4.93
CA GLU A 63 8.34 -7.94 -5.64
C GLU A 63 7.66 -6.91 -6.54
N VAL A 64 7.58 -5.67 -6.07
CA VAL A 64 7.00 -4.56 -6.83
C VAL A 64 8.08 -3.65 -7.40
N TYR A 65 7.95 -3.31 -8.68
CA TYR A 65 8.82 -2.40 -9.39
C TYR A 65 8.05 -1.18 -9.89
N ILE A 66 8.70 -0.01 -9.88
CA ILE A 66 8.12 1.24 -10.38
C ILE A 66 9.06 1.93 -11.37
N GLU A 67 8.48 2.64 -12.33
CA GLU A 67 9.23 3.53 -13.21
C GLU A 67 9.95 4.62 -12.41
N GLN A 68 11.04 5.12 -12.98
CA GLN A 68 11.73 6.28 -12.42
C GLN A 68 10.80 7.51 -12.45
N PRO A 69 10.67 8.26 -11.34
CA PRO A 69 9.82 9.42 -11.30
C PRO A 69 10.42 10.56 -12.13
N ASP A 70 9.52 11.35 -12.72
CA ASP A 70 9.89 12.52 -13.49
C ASP A 70 10.78 13.47 -12.66
N GLY A 71 11.91 13.88 -13.25
CA GLY A 71 12.92 14.69 -12.57
C GLY A 71 13.96 13.93 -11.75
N PHE A 72 13.86 12.59 -11.67
CA PHE A 72 14.84 11.71 -11.02
C PHE A 72 15.37 10.60 -11.95
N LEU A 73 15.30 10.82 -13.27
CA LEU A 73 15.84 9.91 -14.27
C LEU A 73 17.37 9.88 -14.20
N VAL A 74 17.95 8.69 -14.13
CA VAL A 74 19.40 8.48 -14.15
C VAL A 74 19.87 8.35 -15.60
N LYS A 75 20.73 9.29 -16.03
CA LYS A 75 21.28 9.33 -17.40
C LYS A 75 22.01 8.02 -17.75
N GLY A 76 21.70 7.44 -18.90
CA GLY A 76 22.24 6.16 -19.38
C GLY A 76 21.63 4.91 -18.71
N LYS A 77 20.57 5.09 -17.92
CA LYS A 77 19.80 4.02 -17.25
C LYS A 77 18.31 4.34 -17.29
N GLU A 78 17.86 5.07 -18.31
CA GLU A 78 16.49 5.55 -18.45
C GLU A 78 15.47 4.41 -18.52
N ASP A 79 15.89 3.24 -18.97
CA ASP A 79 15.13 2.00 -19.08
C ASP A 79 14.99 1.22 -17.75
N LYS A 80 15.68 1.64 -16.69
CA LYS A 80 15.66 0.94 -15.41
C LYS A 80 14.46 1.32 -14.56
N VAL A 81 14.08 0.39 -13.69
CA VAL A 81 13.00 0.53 -12.70
C VAL A 81 13.56 0.48 -11.27
N TYR A 82 12.84 1.06 -10.32
CA TYR A 82 13.14 0.94 -8.89
C TYR A 82 12.36 -0.21 -8.26
N LYS A 83 13.04 -1.03 -7.45
CA LYS A 83 12.39 -2.04 -6.61
C LYS A 83 11.89 -1.38 -5.32
N LEU A 84 10.63 -1.62 -4.97
CA LEU A 84 10.08 -1.16 -3.70
C LEU A 84 10.46 -2.11 -2.58
N HIS A 85 11.11 -1.57 -1.54
CA HIS A 85 11.40 -2.30 -0.31
C HIS A 85 10.31 -2.12 0.77
N LYS A 86 9.44 -1.12 0.61
CA LYS A 86 8.34 -0.79 1.52
C LYS A 86 7.11 -0.39 0.73
N ALA A 87 5.93 -0.69 1.26
CA ALA A 87 4.68 -0.34 0.60
C ALA A 87 4.53 1.19 0.44
N LEU A 88 4.05 1.61 -0.73
CA LEU A 88 3.72 3.00 -1.04
C LEU A 88 2.21 3.21 -0.95
N TYR A 89 1.78 4.44 -0.70
CA TYR A 89 0.36 4.76 -0.66
C TYR A 89 -0.30 4.48 -2.02
N GLY A 90 -1.44 3.79 -2.01
CA GLY A 90 -2.22 3.49 -3.22
C GLY A 90 -1.66 2.36 -4.08
N LEU A 91 -0.76 1.53 -3.53
CA LEU A 91 -0.43 0.22 -4.08
C LEU A 91 -1.64 -0.72 -3.98
#